data_AF-A0A813EJR4-F1
#
_entry.id   AF-A0A813EJR4-F1
#
_cell.length_a   1.000
_cell.length_b   1.000
_cell.length_c   1.000
_cell.angle_alpha   90.00
_cell.angle_beta   90.00
_cell.angle_gamma   90.00
#
_symmetry.space_group_name_H-M   'P 1'
#
loop_
_entity.id
_entity.type
_entity.pdbx_description
1 polymer ?
#
loop_
_entity_poly.entity_id
_entity_poly.type
_entity_poly.pdbx_seq_one_letter_code
_entity_poly.pdbx_strand_id
1 'polypeptide(L)'
;IMGSYAPLMLQANCMRILVFVWAVGIGGLLMEALRHTKPCGTADAETKGKESQALWSVIDIIHLVRYVVMGWAIVAAWSDMAIFPQHTLNLAIGGGLCFTLGIPFFVSGCLEFHLAVWHAFVLAGSICFFLLDYQDIVGVAPA
;
A
#
# COMPACT_ATOMS: atom_id res chain seq x y z
N ILE A 1 0.57 -2.78 -5.09
CA ILE A 1 0.44 -3.50 -3.79
C ILE A 1 -0.19 -4.87 -4.00
N MET A 2 -1.48 -5.03 -4.31
CA MET A 2 -2.10 -6.37 -4.46
C MET A 2 -1.32 -7.33 -5.37
N GLY A 3 -0.89 -6.85 -6.55
CA GLY A 3 -0.12 -7.67 -7.50
C GLY A 3 1.26 -8.09 -6.99
N SER A 4 1.90 -7.26 -6.15
CA SER A 4 3.20 -7.54 -5.55
C SER A 4 3.13 -8.65 -4.48
N TYR A 5 1.96 -8.88 -3.89
CA TYR A 5 1.77 -9.92 -2.87
C TYR A 5 1.45 -11.30 -3.46
N ALA A 6 0.95 -11.35 -4.70
CA ALA A 6 0.53 -12.58 -5.34
C ALA A 6 1.65 -13.62 -5.49
N PRO A 7 2.84 -13.31 -6.06
CA PRO A 7 3.89 -14.32 -6.23
C PRO A 7 4.38 -14.87 -4.90
N LEU A 8 4.73 -13.99 -3.95
CA LEU A 8 5.22 -14.37 -2.63
C LEU A 8 4.24 -15.27 -1.86
N MET A 9 2.95 -14.91 -1.81
CA MET A 9 1.97 -15.67 -1.03
C MET A 9 1.48 -16.95 -1.69
N LEU A 10 1.54 -17.03 -3.04
CA LEU A 10 1.31 -18.28 -3.76
C LEU A 10 2.40 -19.31 -3.41
N GLN A 11 3.66 -18.86 -3.32
CA GLN A 11 4.78 -19.74 -2.98
C GLN A 11 4.77 -20.16 -1.51
N ALA A 12 4.44 -19.24 -0.59
CA ALA A 12 4.28 -19.55 0.83
C ALA A 12 3.01 -20.36 1.16
N ASN A 13 2.13 -20.60 0.17
CA ASN A 13 0.81 -21.22 0.35
C ASN A 13 -0.10 -20.47 1.36
N CYS A 14 0.13 -19.16 1.51
CA CYS A 14 -0.56 -18.28 2.45
C CYS A 14 -1.83 -17.67 1.85
N MET A 15 -2.78 -18.51 1.45
CA MET A 15 -3.98 -18.06 0.75
C MET A 15 -4.86 -17.14 1.61
N ARG A 16 -4.85 -17.29 2.93
CA ARG A 16 -5.65 -16.47 3.86
C ARG A 16 -5.32 -14.99 3.76
N ILE A 17 -4.03 -14.66 3.70
CA ILE A 17 -3.58 -13.27 3.71
C ILE A 17 -3.66 -12.69 2.30
N LEU A 18 -3.41 -13.50 1.27
CA LEU A 18 -3.61 -13.10 -0.11
C LEU A 18 -5.07 -12.69 -0.36
N VAL A 19 -6.03 -13.52 0.07
CA VAL A 19 -7.47 -13.22 -0.04
C VAL A 19 -7.83 -11.99 0.79
N PHE A 20 -7.25 -11.80 1.97
CA PHE A 20 -7.47 -10.60 2.78
C PHE A 20 -7.00 -9.33 2.06
N VAL A 21 -5.76 -9.31 1.55
CA VAL A 21 -5.20 -8.15 0.81
C VAL A 21 -6.01 -7.85 -0.45
N TRP A 22 -6.42 -8.90 -1.18
CA TRP A 22 -7.28 -8.77 -2.35
C TRP A 22 -8.68 -8.25 -1.99
N ALA A 23 -9.30 -8.73 -0.93
CA ALA A 23 -10.60 -8.25 -0.47
C ALA A 23 -10.54 -6.76 -0.09
N VAL A 24 -9.50 -6.37 0.65
CA VAL A 24 -9.27 -4.96 1.03
C VAL A 24 -9.05 -4.08 -0.20
N GLY A 25 -8.25 -4.53 -1.16
CA GLY A 25 -7.97 -3.75 -2.36
C GLY A 25 -9.14 -3.68 -3.35
N ILE A 26 -9.88 -4.79 -3.56
CA ILE A 26 -11.12 -4.81 -4.34
C ILE A 26 -12.19 -3.94 -3.67
N GLY A 27 -12.38 -4.05 -2.36
CA GLY A 27 -13.32 -3.19 -1.64
C GLY A 27 -12.97 -1.71 -1.82
N GLY A 28 -11.67 -1.41 -1.87
CA GLY A 28 -11.18 -0.08 -2.19
C GLY A 28 -11.48 0.40 -3.61
N LEU A 29 -11.26 -0.45 -4.62
CA LEU A 29 -11.57 -0.15 -6.01
C LEU A 29 -13.09 -0.03 -6.23
N LEU A 30 -13.88 -0.88 -5.58
CA LEU A 30 -15.33 -0.85 -5.64
C LEU A 30 -15.87 0.45 -5.05
N MET A 31 -15.36 0.92 -3.91
CA MET A 31 -15.76 2.20 -3.33
C MET A 31 -15.49 3.37 -4.28
N GLU A 32 -14.35 3.35 -4.99
CA GLU A 32 -14.01 4.33 -6.02
C GLU A 32 -14.96 4.22 -7.24
N ALA A 33 -15.23 3.00 -7.70
CA ALA A 33 -16.10 2.74 -8.84
C ALA A 33 -17.55 3.18 -8.57
N LEU A 34 -18.07 2.89 -7.37
CA LEU A 34 -19.40 3.30 -6.93
C LEU A 34 -19.56 4.83 -6.88
N ARG A 35 -18.46 5.57 -6.68
CA ARG A 35 -18.46 7.04 -6.75
C ARG A 35 -18.57 7.56 -8.18
N HIS A 36 -17.91 6.92 -9.14
CA HIS A 36 -18.04 7.29 -10.55
C HIS A 36 -19.40 6.96 -11.16
N THR A 37 -20.14 6.00 -10.59
CA THR A 37 -21.50 5.65 -11.01
C THR A 37 -22.59 6.51 -10.39
N LYS A 38 -22.28 7.47 -9.50
CA LYS A 38 -23.29 8.42 -9.04
C LYS A 38 -23.83 9.20 -10.26
N PRO A 39 -25.14 9.11 -10.58
CA PRO A 39 -25.69 9.80 -11.73
C PRO A 39 -25.42 11.30 -11.60
N CYS A 40 -24.95 11.90 -12.69
CA CYS A 40 -24.77 13.35 -12.78
C CYS A 40 -26.14 14.02 -12.65
N GLY A 41 -26.47 14.47 -11.44
CA GLY A 41 -27.71 15.19 -11.16
C GLY A 41 -28.31 14.86 -9.80
N THR A 42 -27.74 15.43 -8.73
CA THR A 42 -28.47 16.09 -7.64
C THR A 42 -27.48 16.78 -6.69
N ALA A 43 -27.61 18.11 -6.58
CA ALA A 43 -27.49 18.89 -5.35
C ALA A 43 -26.15 19.09 -4.59
N ASP A 44 -24.97 18.78 -5.14
CA ASP A 44 -23.71 18.90 -4.36
C ASP A 44 -22.74 20.01 -4.86
N ALA A 45 -23.15 20.79 -5.87
CA ALA A 45 -22.28 21.76 -6.54
C ALA A 45 -22.08 23.09 -5.78
N GLU A 46 -22.90 23.40 -4.76
CA GLU A 46 -22.90 24.73 -4.12
C GLU A 46 -22.10 24.80 -2.81
N THR A 47 -21.76 23.66 -2.19
CA THR A 47 -21.03 23.64 -0.90
C THR A 47 -19.52 23.46 -1.06
N LYS A 48 -19.03 23.20 -2.27
CA LYS A 48 -17.63 22.87 -2.55
C LYS A 48 -16.66 24.06 -2.56
N GLY A 49 -17.17 25.28 -2.37
CA GLY A 49 -16.40 26.52 -2.54
C GLY A 49 -15.67 27.04 -1.29
N LYS A 50 -15.84 26.45 -0.10
CA LYS A 50 -15.36 27.09 1.15
C LYS A 50 -14.59 26.21 2.14
N GLU A 51 -14.48 24.90 1.87
CA GLU A 51 -13.87 23.92 2.79
C GLU A 51 -12.55 23.33 2.25
N SER A 52 -11.95 23.97 1.24
CA SER A 52 -10.75 23.50 0.53
C SER A 52 -9.43 23.65 1.31
N GLN A 53 -9.46 23.93 2.62
CA GLN A 53 -8.23 24.23 3.38
C GLN A 53 -8.06 23.57 4.75
N ALA A 54 -9.03 22.85 5.35
CA ALA A 54 -8.90 22.55 6.79
C ALA A 54 -9.34 21.17 7.32
N LEU A 55 -9.85 20.23 6.52
CA LEU A 55 -10.07 18.88 7.05
C LEU A 55 -9.87 17.84 5.96
N TRP A 56 -8.90 16.94 6.18
CA TRP A 56 -8.73 15.75 5.37
C TRP A 56 -10.06 15.02 5.22
N SER A 57 -10.46 14.72 3.99
CA SER A 57 -11.71 14.00 3.77
C SER A 57 -11.60 12.61 4.37
N VAL A 58 -12.69 12.10 4.94
CA VAL A 58 -12.76 10.73 5.49
C VAL A 58 -12.30 9.71 4.44
N ILE A 59 -12.49 10.02 3.17
CA ILE A 59 -12.07 9.21 2.02
C ILE A 59 -10.55 9.13 1.92
N ASP A 60 -9.85 10.26 1.99
CA ASP A 60 -8.39 10.32 1.90
C ASP A 60 -7.76 9.53 3.05
N ILE A 61 -8.37 9.62 4.23
CA ILE A 61 -8.00 8.83 5.41
C ILE A 61 -8.23 7.34 5.15
N ILE A 62 -9.38 6.94 4.58
CA ILE A 62 -9.65 5.55 4.22
C ILE A 62 -8.63 5.03 3.20
N HIS A 63 -8.26 5.82 2.19
CA HIS A 63 -7.24 5.43 1.23
C HIS A 63 -5.86 5.25 1.87
N LEU A 64 -5.46 6.18 2.75
CA LEU A 64 -4.19 6.12 3.46
C LEU A 64 -4.15 4.92 4.41
N VAL A 65 -5.20 4.69 5.20
CA VAL A 65 -5.30 3.56 6.12
C VAL A 65 -5.27 2.25 5.34
N ARG A 66 -6.06 2.13 4.26
CA ARG A 66 -6.05 0.95 3.38
C ARG A 66 -4.66 0.70 2.82
N TYR A 67 -3.98 1.74 2.37
CA TYR A 67 -2.62 1.68 1.84
C TYR A 67 -1.63 1.11 2.87
N VAL A 68 -1.65 1.62 4.11
CA VAL A 68 -0.78 1.15 5.19
C VAL A 68 -1.11 -0.29 5.59
N VAL A 69 -2.39 -0.61 5.75
CA VAL A 69 -2.86 -1.97 6.11
C VAL A 69 -2.42 -2.98 5.06
N MET A 70 -2.55 -2.66 3.77
CA MET A 70 -2.10 -3.55 2.70
C MET A 70 -0.56 -3.62 2.63
N GLY A 71 0.15 -2.55 2.98
CA GLY A 71 1.61 -2.53 3.04
C GLY A 71 2.19 -3.41 4.16
N TRP A 72 1.49 -3.50 5.30
CA TRP A 72 1.93 -4.27 6.48
C TRP A 72 1.35 -5.69 6.56
N ALA A 73 0.47 -6.07 5.62
CA ALA A 73 -0.14 -7.40 5.60
C ALA A 73 0.89 -8.55 5.56
N ILE A 74 2.10 -8.30 5.07
CA ILE A 74 3.22 -9.25 5.10
C ILE A 74 3.61 -9.68 6.52
N VAL A 75 3.49 -8.79 7.52
CA VAL A 75 3.83 -9.11 8.91
C VAL A 75 2.81 -10.06 9.53
N ALA A 76 1.55 -9.98 9.12
CA ALA A 76 0.55 -10.97 9.52
C ALA A 76 0.86 -12.38 8.97
N ALA A 77 1.66 -12.46 7.90
CA ALA A 77 2.08 -13.72 7.26
C ALA A 77 3.42 -14.25 7.80
N TRP A 78 3.99 -13.61 8.82
CA TRP A 78 5.36 -13.86 9.24
C TRP A 78 5.63 -15.32 9.65
N SER A 79 4.65 -15.99 10.28
CA SER A 79 4.78 -17.40 10.68
C SER A 79 5.02 -18.32 9.49
N ASP A 80 4.37 -18.02 8.37
CA ASP A 80 4.38 -18.87 7.19
C ASP A 80 5.52 -18.45 6.23
N MET A 81 5.95 -17.19 6.31
CA MET A 81 7.11 -16.65 5.59
C MET A 81 8.45 -17.13 6.17
N ALA A 82 8.45 -17.82 7.31
CA ALA A 82 9.67 -18.37 7.93
C ALA A 82 10.36 -19.46 7.07
N ILE A 83 9.74 -19.89 5.97
CA ILE A 83 10.35 -20.75 4.96
C ILE A 83 11.40 -20.02 4.11
N PHE A 84 11.32 -18.69 4.02
CA PHE A 84 12.21 -17.89 3.17
C PHE A 84 13.51 -17.53 3.91
N PRO A 85 14.61 -17.30 3.17
CA PRO A 85 15.85 -16.81 3.74
C PRO A 85 15.66 -15.51 4.53
N GLN A 86 16.42 -15.35 5.60
CA GLN A 86 16.33 -14.20 6.49
C GLN A 86 16.60 -12.86 5.77
N HIS A 87 17.38 -12.88 4.69
CA HIS A 87 17.62 -11.72 3.85
C HIS A 87 16.36 -11.23 3.12
N THR A 88 15.56 -12.15 2.58
CA THR A 88 14.27 -11.86 1.93
C THR A 88 13.28 -11.22 2.91
N LEU A 89 13.25 -11.74 4.14
CA LEU A 89 12.42 -11.18 5.22
C LEU A 89 12.86 -9.76 5.63
N ASN A 90 14.16 -9.47 5.62
CA ASN A 90 14.67 -8.13 5.90
C ASN A 90 14.26 -7.11 4.83
N LEU A 91 14.16 -7.52 3.55
CA LEU A 91 13.65 -6.67 2.47
C LEU A 91 12.16 -6.39 2.61
N ALA A 92 11.36 -7.36 3.06
CA ALA A 92 9.95 -7.15 3.38
C ALA A 92 9.77 -6.08 4.48
N ILE A 93 10.54 -6.19 5.56
CA ILE A 93 10.53 -5.20 6.65
C ILE A 93 11.01 -3.84 6.14
N GLY A 94 12.10 -3.81 5.37
CA GLY A 94 12.64 -2.58 4.76
C GLY A 94 11.60 -1.87 3.89
N GLY A 95 10.87 -2.62 3.04
CA GLY A 95 9.79 -2.09 2.22
C GLY A 95 8.63 -1.51 3.04
N GLY A 96 8.19 -2.21 4.09
CA GLY A 96 7.18 -1.71 5.03
C GLY A 96 7.60 -0.45 5.79
N LEU A 97 8.87 -0.38 6.19
CA LEU A 97 9.46 0.82 6.81
C LEU A 97 9.51 2.00 5.84
N CYS A 98 9.95 1.80 4.59
CA CYS A 98 9.93 2.85 3.57
C CYS A 98 8.53 3.44 3.38
N PHE A 99 7.49 2.60 3.32
CA PHE A 99 6.11 3.07 3.21
C PHE A 99 5.63 3.84 4.44
N THR A 100 6.05 3.43 5.64
CA THR A 100 5.65 4.09 6.89
C THR A 100 6.38 5.43 7.08
N LEU A 101 7.67 5.46 6.76
CA LEU A 101 8.50 6.68 6.81
C LEU A 101 8.10 7.72 5.76
N GLY A 102 7.39 7.32 4.69
CA GLY A 102 6.80 8.25 3.73
C GLY A 102 5.58 9.01 4.26
N ILE A 103 4.86 8.49 5.26
CA ILE A 103 3.60 9.07 5.76
C ILE A 103 3.79 10.47 6.36
N PRO A 104 4.80 10.73 7.22
CA PRO A 104 5.06 12.08 7.74
C PRO A 104 5.30 13.11 6.62
N PHE A 105 5.97 12.72 5.53
CA PHE A 105 6.19 13.61 4.38
C PHE A 105 4.91 13.81 3.56
N PHE A 106 4.01 12.83 3.51
CA PHE A 106 2.70 13.00 2.88
C PHE A 106 1.81 13.99 3.65
N VAL A 107 1.80 13.90 4.98
CA VAL A 107 0.95 14.74 5.85
C VAL A 107 1.56 16.14 6.08
N SER A 108 2.89 16.26 5.99
CA SER A 108 3.59 17.52 6.20
C SER A 108 3.43 18.46 4.99
N GLY A 109 2.65 19.53 5.18
CA GLY A 109 2.55 20.63 4.22
C GLY A 109 3.72 21.64 4.29
N CYS A 110 4.77 21.39 5.08
CA CYS A 110 5.85 22.36 5.31
C CYS A 110 6.88 22.47 4.17
N LEU A 111 6.89 21.53 3.21
CA LEU A 111 7.85 21.52 2.10
C LEU A 111 7.09 21.59 0.77
N GLU A 112 7.46 22.50 -0.13
CA GLU A 112 6.84 22.60 -1.48
C GLU A 112 6.90 21.27 -2.26
N PHE A 113 7.93 20.45 -2.01
CA PHE A 113 8.16 19.16 -2.67
C PHE A 113 7.77 17.92 -1.84
N HIS A 114 6.94 18.08 -0.81
CA HIS A 114 6.50 17.00 0.08
C HIS A 114 5.93 15.77 -0.68
N LEU A 115 5.12 16.02 -1.71
CA LEU A 115 4.53 14.95 -2.55
C LEU A 115 5.58 14.17 -3.34
N ALA A 116 6.62 14.84 -3.85
CA ALA A 116 7.70 14.18 -4.60
C ALA A 116 8.55 13.29 -3.68
N VAL A 117 8.84 13.78 -2.47
CA VAL A 117 9.54 13.00 -1.44
C VAL A 117 8.72 11.78 -1.03
N TRP A 118 7.40 11.95 -0.84
CA TRP A 118 6.50 10.82 -0.58
C TRP A 118 6.58 9.77 -1.71
N HIS A 119 6.46 10.18 -2.98
CA HIS A 119 6.59 9.25 -4.11
C HIS A 119 7.96 8.53 -4.14
N ALA A 120 9.05 9.21 -3.75
CA ALA A 120 10.36 8.57 -3.66
C ALA A 120 10.40 7.45 -2.61
N PHE A 121 9.77 7.67 -1.44
CA PHE A 121 9.61 6.61 -0.42
C PHE A 121 8.72 5.46 -0.91
N VAL A 122 7.62 5.77 -1.60
CA VAL A 122 6.73 4.75 -2.20
C VAL A 122 7.47 3.93 -3.26
N LEU A 123 8.31 4.58 -4.07
CA LEU A 123 9.11 3.93 -5.09
C LEU A 123 10.18 3.03 -4.46
N ALA A 124 10.90 3.52 -3.45
CA ALA A 124 11.88 2.74 -2.70
C ALA A 124 11.26 1.49 -2.08
N GLY A 125 10.10 1.61 -1.41
CA GLY A 125 9.36 0.47 -0.87
C GLY A 125 8.96 -0.53 -1.95
N SER A 126 8.48 -0.05 -3.10
CA SER A 126 8.12 -0.90 -4.24
C SER A 126 9.31 -1.64 -4.83
N ILE A 127 10.49 -1.00 -4.87
CA ILE A 127 11.75 -1.64 -5.29
C ILE A 127 12.13 -2.74 -4.30
N CYS A 128 11.99 -2.53 -2.99
CA CYS A 128 12.25 -3.58 -2.00
C CYS A 128 11.36 -4.81 -2.21
N PHE A 129 10.06 -4.62 -2.44
CA PHE A 129 9.14 -5.73 -2.75
C PHE A 129 9.50 -6.43 -4.07
N PHE A 130 9.87 -5.66 -5.09
CA PHE A 130 10.34 -6.24 -6.35
C PHE A 130 11.62 -7.08 -6.17
N LEU A 131 12.58 -6.59 -5.40
CA LEU A 131 13.83 -7.32 -5.11
C LEU A 131 13.57 -8.58 -4.31
N LEU A 132 12.63 -8.53 -3.36
CA LEU A 132 12.16 -9.69 -2.60
C LEU A 132 11.60 -10.78 -3.53
N ASP A 133 10.68 -10.42 -4.44
CA ASP A 133 10.10 -11.36 -5.41
C ASP A 133 11.17 -11.88 -6.38
N TYR A 134 12.07 -11.00 -6.82
CA TYR A 134 13.14 -11.36 -7.74
C TYR A 134 14.13 -12.35 -7.12
N GLN A 135 14.56 -12.12 -5.87
CA GLN A 135 15.48 -13.02 -5.17
C GLN A 135 14.86 -14.40 -4.95
N ASP A 136 13.58 -14.42 -4.61
CA ASP A 136 12.81 -15.64 -4.40
C ASP A 136 12.70 -16.47 -5.69
N ILE A 137 12.30 -15.83 -6.80
CA ILE A 137 12.13 -16.51 -8.10
C ILE A 137 13.47 -16.99 -8.69
N VAL A 138 14.53 -16.16 -8.60
CA VAL A 138 15.82 -16.49 -9.20
C VAL A 138 16.64 -17.42 -8.29
N GLY A 139 16.21 -17.64 -7.05
CA GLY A 139 16.92 -18.49 -6.08
C GLY A 139 18.30 -17.94 -5.70
N VAL A 140 18.54 -16.65 -5.92
CA VAL A 140 19.79 -15.97 -5.53
C VAL A 140 19.69 -15.69 -4.04
N ALA A 141 19.95 -16.72 -3.23
CA ALA A 141 20.42 -16.52 -1.88
C ALA A 141 21.87 -16.03 -1.99
N PRO A 142 22.19 -14.77 -1.64
CA PRO A 142 23.57 -14.45 -1.33
C PRO A 142 23.96 -15.32 -0.12
N ALA A 143 25.00 -16.13 -0.32
CA ALA A 143 25.59 -17.00 0.68
C ALA A 143 26.00 -16.24 1.95
#